data_AF-A0AA42CT05-F1
#
_entry.id   AF-A0AA42CT05-F1
#
_cell.length_a   1.000
_cell.length_b   1.000
_cell.length_c   1.000
_cell.angle_alpha   90.00
_cell.angle_beta   90.00
_cell.angle_gamma   90.00
#
_symmetry.space_group_name_H-M   'P 1'
#
loop_
_entity.id
_entity.type
_entity.pdbx_description
1 polymer ?
#
loop_
_entity_poly.entity_id
_entity_poly.type
_entity_poly.pdbx_seq_one_letter_code
_entity_poly.pdbx_strand_id
1 'polypeptide(L)' 'MSEDHGKGSFGRQEEGRLKLNHEIRNQWLDKDETLNTLWHKSGMTRDAFIEHNIQQIDKIIAERSGDTG' A
#
# COMPACT_ATOMS: atom_id res chain seq x y z
N MET A 1 -24.01 7.12 -33.37
CA MET A 1 -23.36 5.81 -33.15
C MET A 1 -22.66 5.88 -31.80
N SER A 2 -22.77 4.79 -31.02
CA SER A 2 -22.68 4.67 -29.56
C SER A 2 -21.40 5.10 -28.87
N GLU A 3 -21.56 5.43 -27.58
CA GLU A 3 -20.55 5.50 -26.53
C GLU A 3 -19.90 4.13 -26.20
N ASP A 4 -18.74 4.24 -25.56
CA ASP A 4 -18.09 3.31 -24.61
C ASP A 4 -16.82 2.55 -25.06
N HIS A 5 -15.95 2.31 -24.05
CA HIS A 5 -14.62 1.70 -23.99
C HIS A 5 -13.46 2.71 -24.10
N GLY A 6 -12.62 2.94 -23.09
CA GLY A 6 -12.45 2.28 -21.81
C GLY A 6 -11.11 2.73 -21.22
N LYS A 7 -11.10 2.88 -19.89
CA LYS A 7 -9.95 3.10 -19.01
C LYS A 7 -8.59 2.69 -19.61
N GLY A 8 -7.66 3.64 -19.70
CA GLY A 8 -6.30 3.31 -20.10
C GLY A 8 -5.29 4.44 -19.97
N SER A 9 -5.50 5.42 -19.10
CA SER A 9 -4.45 6.42 -18.83
C SER A 9 -3.56 5.94 -17.69
N PHE A 10 -2.97 4.75 -17.84
CA PHE A 10 -1.78 4.35 -17.10
C PHE A 10 -0.60 5.12 -17.71
N GLY A 11 -0.50 6.39 -17.36
CA GLY A 11 0.67 7.19 -17.67
C GLY A 11 1.87 6.61 -16.93
N ARG A 12 2.75 5.93 -17.69
CA ARG A 12 4.20 5.89 -17.49
C ARG A 12 4.65 5.75 -16.03
N GLN A 13 4.72 4.51 -15.56
CA GLN A 13 5.39 4.12 -14.31
C GLN A 13 6.57 3.20 -14.63
N GLU A 14 7.47 3.68 -15.48
CA GLU A 14 8.79 3.08 -15.68
C GLU A 14 9.79 3.90 -14.87
N GLU A 15 10.01 3.50 -13.61
CA GLU A 15 11.26 3.61 -12.85
C GLU A 15 11.06 3.01 -11.42
N GLY A 16 11.08 1.68 -11.33
CA GLY A 16 11.87 0.99 -10.29
C GLY A 16 11.54 1.16 -8.81
N ARG A 17 10.26 1.26 -8.45
CA ARG A 17 9.59 1.01 -7.14
C ARG A 17 8.63 2.16 -6.91
N LEU A 18 7.39 1.95 -7.33
CA LEU A 18 6.28 2.80 -6.93
C LEU A 18 6.22 2.78 -5.41
N LYS A 19 6.76 3.83 -4.77
CA LYS A 19 6.55 4.05 -3.34
C LYS A 19 5.04 4.01 -3.16
N LEU A 20 4.56 3.03 -2.40
CA LEU A 20 3.13 2.93 -2.11
C LEU A 20 2.67 4.28 -1.55
N ASN A 21 1.46 4.70 -1.90
CA ASN A 21 0.93 5.93 -1.33
C ASN A 21 0.61 5.72 0.16
N HIS A 22 0.67 6.77 0.97
CA HIS A 22 0.33 6.72 2.40
C HIS A 22 -1.08 6.14 2.62
N GLU A 23 -2.04 6.51 1.78
CA GLU A 23 -3.41 6.00 1.84
C GLU A 23 -3.48 4.47 1.66
N ILE A 24 -2.69 3.91 0.73
CA ILE A 24 -2.63 2.46 0.52
C ILE A 24 -2.10 1.77 1.77
N ARG A 25 -1.03 2.30 2.37
CA ARG A 25 -0.49 1.76 3.64
C ARG A 25 -1.55 1.78 4.73
N ASN A 26 -2.26 2.90 4.89
CA ASN A 26 -3.32 3.05 5.87
C ASN A 26 -4.45 2.03 5.68
N GLN A 27 -4.89 1.77 4.44
CA GLN A 27 -5.90 0.74 4.17
C GLN A 27 -5.39 -0.67 4.53
N TRP A 28 -4.11 -0.94 4.32
CA TRP A 28 -3.52 -2.24 4.63
C TRP A 28 -3.40 -2.51 6.13
N LEU A 29 -3.31 -1.47 6.98
CA LEU A 29 -3.38 -1.63 8.44
C LEU A 29 -4.74 -2.20 8.92
N ASP A 30 -5.82 -1.96 8.18
CA ASP A 30 -7.14 -2.55 8.47
C ASP A 30 -7.33 -3.90 7.79
N LYS A 31 -6.71 -4.10 6.62
CA LYS A 31 -6.88 -5.31 5.79
C LYS A 31 -6.03 -6.50 6.27
N ASP A 32 -4.83 -6.25 6.80
CA ASP A 32 -3.89 -7.29 7.22
C ASP A 32 -3.79 -7.36 8.75
N GLU A 33 -4.10 -8.52 9.31
CA GLU A 33 -4.11 -8.76 10.77
C GLU A 33 -2.72 -8.57 11.39
N THR A 34 -1.64 -8.85 10.64
CA THR A 34 -0.27 -8.68 11.15
C THR A 34 0.05 -7.20 11.29
N LEU A 35 -0.24 -6.39 10.26
CA LEU A 35 -0.07 -4.94 10.31
C LEU A 35 -0.96 -4.30 11.39
N ASN A 36 -2.21 -4.76 11.50
CA ASN A 36 -3.14 -4.29 12.52
C ASN A 36 -2.58 -4.55 13.93
N THR A 37 -2.12 -5.78 14.20
CA THR A 37 -1.54 -6.17 15.49
C THR A 37 -0.26 -5.39 15.80
N LEU A 38 0.63 -5.20 14.82
CA LEU A 38 1.86 -4.43 14.98
C LEU A 38 1.57 -2.96 15.31
N TRP A 39 0.61 -2.36 14.61
CA TRP A 39 0.16 -1.01 14.89
C TRP A 39 -0.42 -0.88 16.30
N HIS A 40 -1.35 -1.76 16.70
CA HIS A 40 -1.93 -1.73 18.05
C HIS A 40 -0.88 -1.97 19.15
N LYS A 41 0.12 -2.82 18.91
CA LYS A 41 1.24 -3.03 19.85
C LYS A 41 2.19 -1.85 19.95
N SER A 42 2.32 -1.04 18.89
CA SER A 42 3.21 0.12 18.88
C SER A 42 2.73 1.25 19.80
N GLY A 43 1.42 1.34 20.06
CA GLY A 43 0.82 2.47 20.78
C GLY A 43 0.89 3.81 20.03
N MET A 44 1.32 3.80 18.76
CA MET A 44 1.45 4.98 17.92
C MET A 44 0.14 5.33 17.21
N THR A 45 0.02 6.58 16.77
CA THR A 45 -1.00 6.95 15.78
C THR A 45 -0.73 6.23 14.45
N ARG A 46 -1.75 6.09 13.59
CA ARG A 46 -1.59 5.41 12.30
C ARG A 46 -0.53 6.07 11.44
N ASP A 47 -0.57 7.39 11.29
CA ASP A 47 0.42 8.14 10.51
C ASP A 47 1.83 7.91 11.03
N ALA A 48 2.06 8.04 12.35
CA ALA A 48 3.38 7.81 12.94
C ALA A 48 3.86 6.37 12.72
N PHE A 49 2.98 5.38 12.93
CA PHE A 49 3.33 3.99 12.67
C PHE A 49 3.71 3.77 11.20
N ILE A 50 2.95 4.36 10.27
CA ILE A 50 3.22 4.27 8.84
C ILE A 50 4.56 4.93 8.49
N GLU A 51 4.81 6.14 8.97
CA GLU A 51 6.03 6.90 8.71
C GLU A 51 7.28 6.22 9.28
N HIS A 52 7.18 5.63 10.47
CA HIS A 52 8.30 4.91 11.08
C HIS A 52 8.55 3.54 10.45
N ASN A 53 7.53 2.90 9.87
CA ASN A 53 7.61 1.52 9.39
C ASN A 53 7.38 1.38 7.87
N ILE A 54 7.56 2.46 7.08
CA ILE A 54 7.31 2.50 5.62
C ILE A 54 7.86 1.26 4.91
N GLN A 55 9.14 0.94 5.13
CA GLN A 55 9.79 -0.18 4.44
C GLN A 55 9.23 -1.54 4.85
N GLN A 56 8.90 -1.72 6.13
CA GLN A 56 8.33 -2.98 6.63
C GLN A 56 6.91 -3.17 6.12
N ILE A 57 6.10 -2.12 6.14
CA ILE A 57 4.72 -2.13 5.63
C ILE A 57 4.74 -2.42 4.13
N ASP A 58 5.58 -1.73 3.35
CA ASP A 58 5.69 -1.96 1.90
C ASP A 58 6.09 -3.40 1.58
N LYS A 59 7.02 -3.98 2.37
CA LYS A 59 7.41 -5.39 2.22
C LYS A 59 6.22 -6.32 2.46
N ILE A 60 5.50 -6.15 3.58
CA ILE A 60 4.35 -6.99 3.92
C ILE A 60 3.27 -6.86 2.83
N ILE A 61 3.03 -5.65 2.34
CA ILE A 61 2.06 -5.42 1.25
C ILE A 61 2.50 -6.15 -0.02
N ALA A 62 3.77 -6.07 -0.42
CA ALA A 62 4.27 -6.80 -1.58
C ALA A 62 4.11 -8.33 -1.43
N GLU A 63 4.47 -8.87 -0.27
CA GLU A 63 4.31 -10.30 0.05
C GLU A 63 2.84 -10.74 0.03
N ARG A 64 1.92 -9.90 0.52
CA ARG A 64 0.48 -10.22 0.61
C ARG A 64 -0.30 -9.95 -0.67
N SER A 65 0.14 -9.01 -1.50
CA SER A 65 -0.50 -8.68 -2.77
C SER A 65 -0.15 -9.65 -3.89
N GLY A 66 0.84 -10.53 -3.67
CA GLY A 66 1.36 -11.42 -4.70
C GLY A 66 2.23 -10.69 -5.73
N ASP A 67 2.52 -9.41 -5.51
CA ASP A 67 3.52 -8.64 -6.24
C ASP A 67 4.92 -8.99 -5.67
N THR A 68 5.26 -10.27 -5.73
CA THR A 68 6.64 -10.71 -5.63
C THR A 68 7.27 -10.44 -6.99
N GLY A 69 7.80 -9.24 -7.16
CA GLY A 69 8.67 -8.91 -8.29
C GLY A 69 9.81 -9.91 -8.44
#